data_AF-A0A1F4R057-F1
#
_entry.id   AF-A0A1F4R057-F1
#
_cell.length_a   1.000
_cell.length_b   1.000
_cell.length_c   1.000
_cell.angle_alpha   90.00
_cell.angle_beta   90.00
_cell.angle_gamma   90.00
#
_symmetry.space_group_name_H-M   'P 1'
#
loop_
_entity.id
_entity.type
_entity.pdbx_description
1 polymer ?
#
loop_
_entity_poly.entity_id
_entity_poly.type
_entity_poly.pdbx_seq_one_letter_code
_entity_poly.pdbx_strand_id
1 'polypeptide(L)'
;MNAPRGRSLTLVALLVLGTFALGGFALAQMGPGMMGPGGMMGPGQQPGQPQRPGQQPGPGTMGPGMMGGGMMGAGSTNDRPWITVMLDRREDLGLSAEQVGRLFPLRDRFTKEVQKKSETLEKVERELDQLIGPGAVDLKAVDAKLKEAEAIRTDLRLSRFKVIEEGKAVLTPEQRKKLVELAKDQQPSSLGPATERPMMGSGGSGMEEMQRFMQSDRAPQAMAAMMEMARQMGNGDVMLGMVRMMEMMGGMGQMMGQGRQ
;
A
#
# COMPACT_ATOMS: atom_id res chain seq x y z
N MET A 1 -50.42 -9.13 -47.80
CA MET A 1 -49.59 -10.11 -48.54
C MET A 1 -48.12 -9.88 -48.20
N ASN A 2 -47.41 -10.98 -48.00
CA ASN A 2 -46.12 -11.12 -47.32
C ASN A 2 -44.89 -10.58 -48.06
N ALA A 3 -43.86 -10.19 -47.29
CA ALA A 3 -42.46 -10.06 -47.73
C ALA A 3 -41.84 -11.44 -48.07
N PRO A 4 -40.70 -11.49 -48.80
CA PRO A 4 -39.39 -11.63 -48.11
C PRO A 4 -38.25 -10.83 -48.80
N ARG A 5 -37.35 -10.15 -48.07
CA ARG A 5 -36.05 -10.62 -47.53
C ARG A 5 -35.17 -11.41 -48.51
N GLY A 6 -34.13 -10.76 -49.05
CA GLY A 6 -32.94 -11.40 -49.61
C GLY A 6 -31.68 -10.76 -48.98
N ARG A 7 -30.99 -11.53 -48.14
CA ARG A 7 -29.73 -11.17 -47.47
C ARG A 7 -28.57 -11.53 -48.39
N SER A 8 -27.72 -10.56 -48.75
CA SER A 8 -26.43 -10.84 -49.42
C SER A 8 -25.28 -10.81 -48.43
N LEU A 9 -24.84 -12.02 -48.11
CA LEU A 9 -23.50 -12.50 -47.78
C LEU A 9 -22.36 -11.49 -47.49
N THR A 10 -21.96 -11.51 -46.22
CA THR A 10 -20.59 -11.63 -45.67
C THR A 10 -19.42 -11.67 -46.67
N LEU A 11 -18.45 -10.75 -46.49
CA LEU A 11 -17.02 -11.00 -46.76
C LEU A 11 -16.17 -10.22 -45.76
N VAL A 12 -15.67 -10.95 -44.76
CA VAL A 12 -14.64 -10.53 -43.81
C VAL A 12 -13.30 -10.89 -44.45
N ALA A 13 -12.47 -9.89 -44.76
CA ALA A 13 -11.09 -10.10 -45.15
C ALA A 13 -10.18 -9.78 -43.95
N LEU A 14 -9.78 -10.84 -43.23
CA LEU A 14 -8.73 -10.82 -42.22
C LEU A 14 -7.37 -11.01 -42.91
N LEU A 15 -6.51 -10.01 -42.84
CA LEU A 15 -5.14 -10.08 -43.32
C LEU A 15 -4.21 -10.27 -42.12
N VAL A 16 -3.89 -11.53 -41.82
CA VAL A 16 -2.87 -11.93 -40.82
C VAL A 16 -1.54 -12.08 -41.56
N LEU A 17 -0.68 -11.08 -41.41
CA LEU A 17 0.73 -11.17 -41.83
C LEU A 17 1.54 -11.76 -40.67
N GLY A 18 1.80 -13.05 -40.78
CA GLY A 18 2.78 -13.74 -39.94
C GLY A 18 4.21 -13.41 -40.40
N THR A 19 5.07 -13.12 -39.42
CA THR A 19 6.53 -13.22 -39.58
C THR A 19 7.05 -14.18 -38.52
N PHE A 20 7.30 -15.41 -38.96
CA PHE A 20 8.20 -16.35 -38.30
C PHE A 20 9.64 -15.91 -38.60
N ALA A 21 10.44 -15.66 -37.57
CA ALA A 21 11.89 -15.67 -37.69
C ALA A 21 12.44 -16.71 -36.70
N LEU A 22 12.94 -17.78 -37.30
CA LEU A 22 13.77 -18.82 -36.72
C LEU A 22 15.11 -18.24 -36.25
N GLY A 23 15.62 -18.69 -35.10
CA GLY A 23 17.03 -18.49 -34.76
C GLY A 23 17.40 -18.89 -33.35
N GLY A 24 18.12 -20.02 -33.21
CA GLY A 24 19.09 -20.21 -32.13
C GLY A 24 18.80 -21.30 -31.10
N PHE A 25 19.03 -22.56 -31.49
CA PHE A 25 19.45 -23.61 -30.57
C PHE A 25 20.82 -23.27 -29.98
N ALA A 26 20.99 -23.35 -28.66
CA ALA A 26 22.29 -23.57 -28.03
C ALA A 26 22.15 -24.67 -26.97
N LEU A 27 22.79 -25.81 -27.27
CA LEU A 27 22.91 -27.00 -26.44
C LEU A 27 23.98 -26.78 -25.36
N ALA A 28 23.64 -27.27 -24.17
CA ALA A 28 24.48 -27.84 -23.10
C ALA A 28 26.00 -27.58 -23.09
N GLN A 29 26.48 -27.05 -21.96
CA GLN A 29 27.67 -27.58 -21.29
C GLN A 29 27.46 -27.53 -19.77
N MET A 30 27.07 -28.67 -19.19
CA MET A 30 27.29 -28.96 -17.77
C MET A 30 28.74 -29.44 -17.64
N GLY A 31 29.58 -28.66 -16.97
CA GLY A 31 30.94 -29.03 -16.63
C GLY A 31 30.99 -29.87 -15.35
N PRO A 32 31.77 -30.96 -15.30
CA PRO A 32 31.95 -31.79 -14.11
C PRO A 32 33.03 -31.22 -13.17
N GLY A 33 32.74 -31.22 -11.87
CA GLY A 33 33.70 -31.44 -10.78
C GLY A 33 34.75 -30.36 -10.50
N MET A 34 34.66 -29.74 -9.32
CA MET A 34 35.83 -29.48 -8.46
C MET A 34 35.40 -29.52 -6.99
N MET A 35 35.63 -30.67 -6.34
CA MET A 35 35.75 -30.77 -4.90
C MET A 35 37.10 -30.15 -4.51
N GLY A 36 37.06 -29.03 -3.80
CA GLY A 36 38.23 -28.43 -3.15
C GLY A 36 38.50 -29.08 -1.79
N PRO A 37 39.78 -29.13 -1.36
CA PRO A 37 40.27 -30.11 -0.41
C PRO A 37 39.93 -29.78 1.04
N GLY A 38 39.78 -30.86 1.82
CA GLY A 38 39.68 -30.82 3.26
C GLY A 38 40.87 -30.11 3.91
N GLY A 39 40.54 -29.16 4.79
CA GLY A 39 41.40 -28.72 5.88
C GLY A 39 40.99 -29.47 7.15
N MET A 40 41.83 -30.42 7.55
CA MET A 40 41.80 -31.10 8.85
C MET A 40 42.56 -30.27 9.91
N MET A 41 42.13 -30.43 11.16
CA MET A 41 42.80 -30.11 12.45
C MET A 41 42.91 -28.63 12.85
N GLY A 42 42.66 -28.22 14.10
CA GLY A 42 42.56 -29.01 15.34
C GLY A 42 42.03 -28.20 16.53
N PRO A 43 42.05 -28.80 17.74
CA PRO A 43 41.35 -28.29 18.92
C PRO A 43 42.23 -27.32 19.71
N GLY A 44 41.74 -26.09 19.90
CA GLY A 44 42.36 -25.09 20.75
C GLY A 44 41.43 -24.68 21.87
N GLN A 45 41.49 -25.39 23.00
CA GLN A 45 41.04 -24.88 24.29
C GLN A 45 41.92 -23.68 24.64
N GLN A 46 41.31 -22.53 24.95
CA GLN A 46 41.99 -21.44 25.65
C GLN A 46 41.19 -21.03 26.88
N PRO A 47 41.81 -20.86 28.04
CA PRO A 47 41.13 -20.80 29.33
C PRO A 47 40.74 -19.36 29.70
N GLY A 48 39.58 -19.23 30.34
CA GLY A 48 39.29 -18.26 31.39
C GLY A 48 39.60 -16.79 31.11
N GLN A 49 38.60 -16.04 30.64
CA GLN A 49 38.48 -14.62 30.98
C GLN A 49 37.33 -14.43 31.98
N PRO A 50 37.53 -13.66 33.07
CA PRO A 50 36.52 -13.47 34.11
C PRO A 50 35.32 -12.68 33.58
N GLN A 51 34.14 -13.22 33.83
CA GLN A 51 32.83 -12.62 33.53
C GLN A 51 32.71 -11.26 34.23
N ARG A 52 32.51 -10.20 33.45
CA ARG A 52 32.04 -8.91 33.95
C ARG A 52 30.50 -8.96 34.07
N PRO A 53 29.90 -8.78 35.26
CA PRO A 53 28.46 -8.67 35.38
C PRO A 53 28.02 -7.23 35.09
N GLY A 54 27.05 -7.07 34.19
CA GLY A 54 26.27 -5.84 34.05
C GLY A 54 26.62 -4.97 32.83
N GLN A 55 26.15 -5.38 31.65
CA GLN A 55 25.88 -4.43 30.57
C GLN A 55 24.43 -4.60 30.11
N GLN A 56 23.66 -3.54 30.29
CA GLN A 56 22.28 -3.39 29.82
C GLN A 56 22.20 -3.65 28.30
N PRO A 57 21.13 -4.27 27.79
CA PRO A 57 20.88 -4.30 26.35
C PRO A 57 20.54 -2.87 25.90
N GLY A 58 21.43 -2.26 25.12
CA GLY A 58 21.14 -1.01 24.42
C GLY A 58 20.06 -1.22 23.35
N PRO A 59 19.23 -0.21 23.05
CA PRO A 59 18.18 -0.33 22.05
C PRO A 59 18.76 -0.19 20.63
N GLY A 60 18.42 -1.14 19.76
CA GLY A 60 18.30 -0.88 18.32
C GLY A 60 19.56 -1.09 17.48
N THR A 61 19.81 -2.34 17.08
CA THR A 61 20.35 -2.64 15.75
C THR A 61 19.47 -3.72 15.12
N MET A 62 18.34 -3.30 14.53
CA MET A 62 17.63 -4.14 13.57
C MET A 62 18.48 -4.22 12.31
N GLY A 63 19.08 -5.39 12.07
CA GLY A 63 19.89 -5.64 10.88
C GLY A 63 19.07 -5.57 9.59
N PRO A 64 19.69 -5.24 8.45
CA PRO A 64 19.01 -5.21 7.16
C PRO A 64 18.83 -6.64 6.67
N GLY A 65 17.67 -7.23 6.91
CA GLY A 65 17.47 -8.65 6.57
C GLY A 65 16.06 -9.22 6.64
N MET A 66 15.01 -8.40 6.78
CA MET A 66 13.63 -8.87 6.72
C MET A 66 12.77 -7.99 5.82
N MET A 67 13.13 -7.92 4.53
CA MET A 67 12.14 -7.68 3.47
C MET A 67 11.67 -9.05 2.96
N GLY A 68 10.92 -9.75 3.80
CA GLY A 68 10.02 -10.80 3.34
C GLY A 68 8.86 -10.10 2.64
N GLY A 69 8.82 -10.18 1.32
CA GLY A 69 7.77 -9.58 0.51
C GLY A 69 6.38 -10.04 0.97
N GLY A 70 5.50 -9.06 1.20
CA GLY A 70 4.11 -9.31 1.54
C GLY A 70 3.53 -8.20 2.39
N MET A 71 2.66 -7.39 1.78
CA MET A 71 1.62 -6.62 2.48
C MET A 71 2.07 -5.44 3.34
N MET A 72 2.70 -4.41 2.76
CA MET A 72 2.50 -3.02 3.22
C MET A 72 2.83 -2.06 2.08
N GLY A 73 1.81 -1.60 1.36
CA GLY A 73 2.01 -0.66 0.25
C GLY A 73 0.97 -0.73 -0.86
N ALA A 74 -0.31 -0.95 -0.54
CA ALA A 74 -1.39 -0.72 -1.47
C ALA A 74 -2.70 -0.53 -0.70
N GLY A 75 -3.11 0.73 -0.58
CA GLY A 75 -4.52 1.05 -0.44
C GLY A 75 -5.05 1.23 0.97
N SER A 76 -5.88 2.26 1.09
CA SER A 76 -6.67 2.60 2.27
C SER A 76 -7.52 1.39 2.69
N THR A 77 -8.03 1.37 3.93
CA THR A 77 -9.00 0.35 4.40
C THR A 77 -10.20 0.17 3.46
N ASN A 78 -10.44 1.15 2.59
CA ASN A 78 -11.41 1.13 1.50
C ASN A 78 -11.03 0.25 0.29
N ASP A 79 -9.87 -0.41 0.24
CA ASP A 79 -9.38 -1.19 -0.92
C ASP A 79 -9.53 -2.71 -0.77
N ARG A 80 -9.94 -3.21 0.41
CA ARG A 80 -10.32 -4.62 0.54
C ARG A 80 -11.60 -4.88 -0.28
N PRO A 81 -11.60 -5.78 -1.27
CA PRO A 81 -12.82 -6.11 -2.00
C PRO A 81 -13.77 -6.84 -1.05
N TRP A 82 -15.07 -6.51 -1.10
CA TRP A 82 -16.08 -7.08 -0.19
C TRP A 82 -16.13 -8.61 -0.22
N ILE A 83 -15.71 -9.24 -1.32
CA ILE A 83 -15.59 -10.68 -1.40
C ILE A 83 -14.59 -11.28 -0.38
N THR A 84 -13.56 -10.53 -0.01
CA THR A 84 -12.64 -10.90 1.06
C THR A 84 -13.37 -10.88 2.41
N VAL A 85 -14.15 -9.82 2.66
CA VAL A 85 -14.98 -9.72 3.88
C VAL A 85 -15.99 -10.86 3.96
N MET A 86 -16.63 -11.25 2.84
CA MET A 86 -17.55 -12.39 2.80
C MET A 86 -16.87 -13.70 3.24
N LEU A 87 -15.65 -13.95 2.75
CA LEU A 87 -14.89 -15.17 3.06
C LEU A 87 -14.30 -15.17 4.48
N ASP A 88 -13.85 -14.00 4.96
CA ASP A 88 -13.32 -13.82 6.31
C ASP A 88 -14.43 -13.93 7.37
N ARG A 89 -15.65 -13.53 7.01
CA ARG A 89 -16.86 -13.57 7.86
C ARG A 89 -17.78 -14.73 7.51
N ARG A 90 -17.26 -15.82 6.96
CA ARG A 90 -18.08 -16.93 6.45
C ARG A 90 -18.92 -17.59 7.54
N GLU A 91 -18.40 -17.73 8.77
CA GLU A 91 -19.14 -18.28 9.91
C GLU A 91 -20.24 -17.31 10.35
N ASP A 92 -19.91 -16.02 10.47
CA ASP A 92 -20.88 -14.98 10.81
C ASP A 92 -21.99 -14.92 9.76
N LEU A 93 -21.66 -15.02 8.47
CA LEU A 93 -22.63 -15.02 7.38
C LEU A 93 -23.36 -16.36 7.20
N GLY A 94 -22.96 -17.42 7.90
CA GLY A 94 -23.51 -18.76 7.73
C GLY A 94 -23.37 -19.27 6.29
N LEU A 95 -22.20 -19.05 5.66
CA LEU A 95 -21.96 -19.50 4.29
C LEU A 95 -21.85 -21.03 4.23
N SER A 96 -22.49 -21.63 3.23
CA SER A 96 -22.32 -23.06 2.96
C SER A 96 -20.95 -23.36 2.35
N ALA A 97 -20.51 -24.61 2.43
CA ALA A 97 -19.27 -25.05 1.77
C ALA A 97 -19.30 -24.80 0.26
N GLU A 98 -20.46 -24.95 -0.39
CA GLU A 98 -20.65 -24.63 -1.81
C GLU A 98 -20.46 -23.14 -2.08
N GLN A 99 -21.04 -22.26 -1.26
CA GLN A 99 -20.88 -20.82 -1.40
C GLN A 99 -19.41 -20.39 -1.23
N VAL A 100 -18.72 -20.94 -0.23
CA VAL A 100 -17.27 -20.72 -0.03
C VAL A 100 -16.48 -21.19 -1.25
N GLY A 101 -16.79 -22.37 -1.78
CA GLY A 101 -16.17 -22.93 -2.99
C GLY A 101 -16.39 -22.08 -4.25
N ARG A 102 -17.47 -21.29 -4.32
CA ARG A 102 -17.74 -20.35 -5.41
C ARG A 102 -17.09 -18.99 -5.20
N LEU A 103 -17.03 -18.50 -3.97
CA LEU A 103 -16.46 -17.19 -3.62
C LEU A 103 -14.92 -17.18 -3.66
N PHE A 104 -14.28 -18.27 -3.24
CA PHE A 104 -12.82 -18.33 -3.18
C PHE A 104 -12.15 -18.15 -4.56
N PRO A 105 -12.59 -18.83 -5.64
CA PRO A 105 -12.02 -18.61 -6.99
C PRO A 105 -12.27 -17.21 -7.54
N LEU A 106 -13.40 -16.58 -7.19
CA LEU A 106 -13.68 -15.19 -7.57
C LEU A 106 -12.68 -14.23 -6.91
N ARG A 107 -12.45 -14.37 -5.60
CA ARG A 107 -11.43 -13.60 -4.89
C ARG A 107 -10.04 -13.84 -5.49
N ASP A 108 -9.66 -15.10 -5.69
CA ASP A 108 -8.32 -15.46 -6.20
C ASP A 108 -8.06 -14.90 -7.60
N ARG A 109 -9.04 -14.98 -8.51
CA ARG A 109 -8.94 -14.36 -9.84
C ARG A 109 -8.78 -12.84 -9.74
N PHE A 110 -9.59 -12.19 -8.92
CA PHE A 110 -9.49 -10.74 -8.74
C PHE A 110 -8.15 -10.32 -8.13
N THR A 111 -7.65 -11.04 -7.11
CA THR A 111 -6.33 -10.76 -6.52
C THR A 111 -5.20 -10.86 -7.55
N LYS A 112 -5.23 -11.89 -8.42
CA LYS A 112 -4.25 -12.03 -9.51
C LYS A 112 -4.35 -10.91 -10.54
N GLU A 113 -5.56 -10.48 -10.87
CA GLU A 113 -5.79 -9.34 -11.76
C GLU A 113 -5.23 -8.05 -11.17
N VAL A 114 -5.54 -7.78 -9.89
CA VAL A 114 -5.03 -6.61 -9.17
C VAL A 114 -3.51 -6.62 -9.18
N GLN A 115 -2.87 -7.72 -8.80
CA GLN A 115 -1.41 -7.83 -8.78
C GLN A 115 -0.79 -7.45 -10.15
N LYS A 116 -1.29 -8.05 -11.24
CA LYS A 116 -0.79 -7.79 -12.59
C LYS A 116 -1.00 -6.33 -13.02
N LYS A 117 -2.18 -5.76 -12.76
CA LYS A 117 -2.50 -4.38 -13.13
C LYS A 117 -1.73 -3.38 -12.26
N SER A 118 -1.50 -3.66 -10.99
CA SER A 118 -0.67 -2.85 -10.10
C SER A 118 0.79 -2.80 -10.56
N GLU A 119 1.40 -3.94 -10.89
CA GLU A 119 2.75 -3.97 -11.47
C GLU A 119 2.86 -3.15 -12.76
N THR A 120 1.83 -3.23 -13.60
CA THR A 120 1.76 -2.43 -14.84
C THR A 120 1.60 -0.94 -14.52
N LEU A 121 0.75 -0.57 -13.57
CA LEU A 121 0.54 0.81 -13.15
C LEU A 121 1.84 1.42 -12.59
N GLU A 122 2.52 0.71 -11.69
CA GLU A 122 3.79 1.16 -11.12
C GLU A 122 4.85 1.38 -12.21
N LYS A 123 4.87 0.52 -13.24
CA LYS A 123 5.76 0.70 -14.39
C LYS A 123 5.43 1.99 -15.15
N VAL A 124 4.16 2.24 -15.44
CA VAL A 124 3.71 3.46 -16.14
C VAL A 124 4.01 4.71 -15.31
N GLU A 125 3.81 4.65 -13.99
CA GLU A 125 4.13 5.75 -13.07
C GLU A 125 5.63 6.06 -13.05
N ARG A 126 6.50 5.04 -12.99
CA ARG A 126 7.95 5.24 -13.10
C ARG A 126 8.37 5.84 -14.45
N GLU A 127 7.73 5.42 -15.54
CA GLU A 127 7.96 6.00 -16.87
C GLU A 127 7.49 7.45 -16.93
N LEU A 128 6.39 7.79 -16.26
CA LEU A 128 5.90 9.16 -16.14
C LEU A 128 6.88 10.04 -15.35
N ASP A 129 7.41 9.56 -14.23
CA ASP A 129 8.40 10.29 -13.43
C ASP A 129 9.67 10.60 -14.24
N GLN A 130 10.11 9.67 -15.10
CA GLN A 130 11.25 9.88 -15.99
C GLN A 130 11.00 10.97 -17.05
N LEU A 131 9.74 11.19 -17.45
CA LEU A 131 9.38 12.25 -18.40
C LEU A 131 9.36 13.65 -17.76
N ILE A 132 9.27 13.74 -16.42
CA ILE A 132 9.15 15.01 -15.66
C ILE A 132 10.51 15.38 -15.02
N GLY A 133 11.61 15.13 -15.73
CA GLY A 133 12.97 15.47 -15.28
C GLY A 133 13.28 16.98 -15.29
N PRO A 134 14.51 17.39 -14.90
CA PRO A 134 14.92 18.80 -14.76
C PRO A 134 15.10 19.58 -16.08
N GLY A 135 14.42 19.19 -17.17
CA GLY A 135 14.54 19.79 -18.50
C GLY A 135 13.19 20.16 -19.12
N ALA A 136 13.19 20.48 -20.42
CA ALA A 136 11.96 20.69 -21.17
C ALA A 136 11.13 19.40 -21.21
N VAL A 137 9.88 19.48 -20.76
CA VAL A 137 8.97 18.33 -20.65
C VAL A 137 8.24 18.10 -21.97
N ASP A 138 8.26 16.85 -22.46
CA ASP A 138 7.39 16.44 -23.58
C ASP A 138 5.96 16.22 -23.06
N LEU A 139 5.15 17.27 -23.15
CA LEU A 139 3.75 17.24 -22.69
C LEU A 139 2.89 16.19 -23.43
N LYS A 140 3.25 15.81 -24.66
CA LYS A 140 2.52 14.79 -25.41
C LYS A 140 2.80 13.40 -24.86
N ALA A 141 4.06 13.12 -24.52
CA ALA A 141 4.45 11.87 -23.87
C ALA A 141 3.82 11.76 -22.46
N VAL A 142 3.83 12.86 -21.69
CA VAL A 142 3.19 12.95 -20.37
C VAL A 142 1.68 12.68 -20.46
N ASP A 143 0.96 13.34 -21.38
CA ASP A 143 -0.48 13.11 -21.58
C ASP A 143 -0.80 11.65 -21.92
N ALA A 144 -0.01 11.02 -22.79
CA ALA A 144 -0.19 9.62 -23.15
C ALA A 144 -0.01 8.68 -21.94
N LYS A 145 1.04 8.88 -21.15
CA LYS A 145 1.31 8.05 -19.97
C LYS A 145 0.31 8.27 -18.85
N LEU A 146 -0.15 9.50 -18.66
CA LEU A 146 -1.21 9.81 -17.69
C LEU A 146 -2.52 9.11 -18.05
N LYS A 147 -2.91 9.14 -19.34
CA LYS A 147 -4.11 8.43 -19.83
C LYS A 147 -3.99 6.92 -19.63
N GLU A 148 -2.81 6.36 -19.87
CA GLU A 148 -2.53 4.93 -19.64
C GLU A 148 -2.71 4.57 -18.15
N ALA A 149 -2.13 5.35 -17.23
CA ALA A 149 -2.27 5.15 -15.79
C ALA A 149 -3.74 5.24 -15.34
N GLU A 150 -4.47 6.26 -15.79
CA GLU A 150 -5.88 6.43 -15.43
C GLU A 150 -6.80 5.35 -16.01
N ALA A 151 -6.49 4.83 -17.20
CA ALA A 151 -7.20 3.68 -17.75
C ALA A 151 -7.02 2.44 -16.86
N ILE A 152 -5.80 2.15 -16.39
CA ILE A 152 -5.53 1.03 -15.48
C ILE A 152 -6.28 1.19 -14.15
N ARG A 153 -6.24 2.39 -13.55
CA ARG A 153 -6.96 2.71 -12.30
C ARG A 153 -8.47 2.56 -12.47
N THR A 154 -9.02 3.00 -13.60
CA THR A 154 -10.44 2.87 -13.92
C THR A 154 -10.84 1.41 -14.07
N ASP A 155 -10.06 0.63 -14.81
CA ASP A 155 -10.29 -0.80 -14.97
C ASP A 155 -10.28 -1.53 -13.62
N LEU A 156 -9.31 -1.25 -12.75
CA LEU A 156 -9.22 -1.84 -11.41
C LEU A 156 -10.49 -1.57 -10.58
N ARG A 157 -10.96 -0.32 -10.58
CA ARG A 157 -12.21 0.07 -9.88
C ARG A 157 -13.41 -0.66 -10.47
N LEU A 158 -13.52 -0.76 -11.79
CA LEU A 158 -14.60 -1.46 -12.46
C LEU A 158 -14.58 -2.97 -12.17
N SER A 159 -13.41 -3.62 -12.26
CA SER A 159 -13.24 -5.03 -11.91
C SER A 159 -13.61 -5.31 -10.45
N ARG A 160 -13.31 -4.36 -9.55
CA ARG A 160 -13.75 -4.44 -8.15
C ARG A 160 -15.28 -4.44 -8.05
N PHE A 161 -15.98 -3.54 -8.72
CA PHE A 161 -17.46 -3.54 -8.71
C PHE A 161 -18.03 -4.85 -9.27
N LYS A 162 -17.47 -5.35 -10.38
CA LYS A 162 -17.90 -6.61 -10.99
C LYS A 162 -17.76 -7.79 -10.03
N VAL A 163 -16.59 -7.98 -9.41
CA VAL A 163 -16.39 -9.10 -8.49
C VAL A 163 -17.25 -9.00 -7.23
N ILE A 164 -17.58 -7.78 -6.78
CA ILE A 164 -18.50 -7.56 -5.66
C ILE A 164 -19.91 -8.02 -6.03
N GLU A 165 -20.40 -7.63 -7.21
CA GLU A 165 -21.73 -8.03 -7.67
C GLU A 165 -21.82 -9.53 -7.93
N GLU A 166 -20.79 -10.13 -8.54
CA GLU A 166 -20.67 -11.59 -8.69
C GLU A 166 -20.66 -12.31 -7.33
N GLY A 167 -19.93 -11.78 -6.34
CA GLY A 167 -19.92 -12.33 -4.99
C GLY A 167 -21.28 -12.24 -4.30
N LYS A 168 -21.98 -11.09 -4.40
CA LYS A 168 -23.33 -10.91 -3.85
C LYS A 168 -24.36 -11.86 -4.46
N ALA A 169 -24.18 -12.24 -5.72
CA ALA A 169 -25.05 -13.19 -6.41
C ALA A 169 -24.92 -14.64 -5.88
N VAL A 170 -23.83 -14.96 -5.19
CA VAL A 170 -23.65 -16.27 -4.50
C VAL A 170 -24.41 -16.32 -3.17
N LEU A 171 -24.72 -15.17 -2.57
CA LEU A 171 -25.36 -15.07 -1.25
C LEU A 171 -26.89 -15.17 -1.35
N THR A 172 -27.54 -15.62 -0.27
CA THR A 172 -29.00 -15.47 -0.11
C THR A 172 -29.37 -14.01 0.23
N PRO A 173 -30.64 -13.61 0.09
CA PRO A 173 -31.10 -12.29 0.52
C PRO A 173 -30.77 -11.98 2.00
N GLU A 174 -30.92 -12.97 2.88
CA GLU A 174 -30.67 -12.86 4.32
C GLU A 174 -29.18 -12.65 4.61
N GLN A 175 -28.32 -13.40 3.93
CA GLN A 175 -26.87 -13.26 4.03
C GLN A 175 -26.39 -11.89 3.52
N ARG A 176 -26.99 -11.38 2.42
CA ARG A 176 -26.70 -10.02 1.93
C ARG A 176 -27.08 -8.95 2.95
N LYS A 177 -28.23 -9.10 3.61
CA LYS A 177 -28.63 -8.17 4.69
C LYS A 177 -27.62 -8.20 5.84
N LYS A 178 -27.19 -9.39 6.27
CA LYS A 178 -26.19 -9.55 7.34
C LYS A 178 -24.83 -8.95 6.95
N LEU A 179 -24.42 -9.11 5.69
CA LEU A 179 -23.20 -8.51 5.16
C LEU A 179 -23.23 -6.96 5.24
N VAL A 180 -24.36 -6.33 4.94
CA VAL A 180 -24.51 -4.88 5.05
C VAL A 180 -24.39 -4.42 6.50
N GLU A 181 -24.98 -5.14 7.45
CA GLU A 181 -24.84 -4.80 8.88
C GLU A 181 -23.39 -4.93 9.36
N LEU A 182 -22.70 -6.03 9.03
CA LEU A 182 -21.30 -6.24 9.38
C LEU A 182 -20.34 -5.17 8.83
N ALA A 183 -20.74 -4.47 7.78
CA ALA A 183 -19.95 -3.41 7.18
C ALA A 183 -20.20 -2.02 7.76
N LYS A 184 -21.38 -1.79 8.35
CA LYS A 184 -21.64 -0.57 9.13
C LYS A 184 -20.74 -0.51 10.36
N ASP A 185 -20.49 -1.67 10.98
CA ASP A 185 -19.60 -1.80 12.13
C ASP A 185 -18.11 -1.58 11.79
N GLN A 186 -17.74 -1.70 10.51
CA GLN A 186 -16.36 -1.53 10.02
C GLN A 186 -16.09 -0.15 9.43
N GLN A 187 -17.09 0.72 9.29
CA GLN A 187 -16.84 2.11 8.93
C GLN A 187 -16.31 2.85 10.16
N PRO A 188 -15.04 3.33 10.18
CA PRO A 188 -14.68 4.38 11.11
C PRO A 188 -15.65 5.54 10.83
N SER A 189 -16.40 5.94 11.84
CA SER A 189 -17.47 6.93 11.73
C SER A 189 -16.85 8.29 11.36
N SER A 190 -16.57 8.52 10.08
CA SER A 190 -15.98 9.77 9.60
C SER A 190 -17.01 10.86 9.35
N LEU A 191 -18.30 10.59 9.61
CA LEU A 191 -19.40 11.54 9.50
C LEU A 191 -20.45 11.25 10.59
N GLY A 192 -20.11 11.55 11.84
CA GLY A 192 -21.15 11.91 12.81
C GLY A 192 -21.80 13.24 12.39
N PRO A 193 -23.09 13.49 12.69
CA PRO A 193 -23.68 14.79 12.39
C PRO A 193 -22.87 15.88 13.10
N ALA A 194 -22.62 16.98 12.40
CA ALA A 194 -21.96 18.18 12.92
C ALA A 194 -22.87 18.93 13.92
N THR A 195 -23.42 18.22 14.89
CA THR A 195 -24.16 18.75 16.02
C THR A 195 -23.35 18.48 17.27
N GLU A 196 -22.60 19.51 17.65
CA GLU A 196 -22.25 19.85 19.02
C GLU A 196 -21.84 18.65 19.89
N ARG A 197 -20.64 18.12 19.63
CA ARG A 197 -19.90 17.43 20.69
C ARG A 197 -19.02 18.46 21.39
N PRO A 198 -19.26 18.80 22.67
CA PRO A 198 -18.26 19.52 23.45
C PRO A 198 -16.99 18.67 23.45
N MET A 199 -15.88 19.31 23.11
CA MET A 199 -14.53 18.75 23.09
C MET A 199 -14.08 18.40 24.52
N MET A 200 -14.71 17.40 25.14
CA MET A 200 -14.34 16.85 26.43
C MET A 200 -14.29 15.33 26.32
N GLY A 201 -13.08 14.83 26.06
CA GLY A 201 -12.80 13.40 26.02
C GLY A 201 -11.30 13.14 25.96
N SER A 202 -10.67 13.09 27.13
CA SER A 202 -9.35 12.49 27.36
C SER A 202 -8.14 13.21 26.73
N GLY A 203 -7.87 14.43 27.17
CA GLY A 203 -6.66 15.20 26.83
C GLY A 203 -6.07 16.01 28.00
N GLY A 204 -6.39 15.62 29.24
CA GLY A 204 -6.06 16.39 30.44
C GLY A 204 -4.55 16.52 30.72
N SER A 205 -3.72 15.55 30.36
CA SER A 205 -2.29 15.63 30.69
C SER A 205 -1.51 16.59 29.78
N GLY A 206 -1.73 16.55 28.47
CA GLY A 206 -0.91 17.32 27.52
C GLY A 206 -1.15 18.83 27.56
N MET A 207 -2.41 19.26 27.66
CA MET A 207 -2.76 20.69 27.74
C MET A 207 -2.40 21.28 29.11
N GLU A 208 -2.60 20.55 30.20
CA GLU A 208 -2.21 21.01 31.54
C GLU A 208 -0.69 21.05 31.71
N GLU A 209 0.05 20.07 31.17
CA GLU A 209 1.52 20.09 31.18
C GLU A 209 2.07 21.23 30.31
N MET A 210 1.49 21.46 29.14
CA MET A 210 1.84 22.62 28.31
C MET A 210 1.54 23.93 29.04
N GLN A 211 0.40 24.04 29.71
CA GLN A 211 0.03 25.24 30.48
C GLN A 211 0.95 25.45 31.68
N ARG A 212 1.32 24.39 32.41
CA ARG A 212 2.31 24.46 33.50
C ARG A 212 3.70 24.83 33.00
N PHE A 213 4.11 24.29 31.86
CA PHE A 213 5.37 24.65 31.24
C PHE A 213 5.40 26.14 30.86
N MET A 214 4.34 26.64 30.22
CA MET A 214 4.20 28.06 29.85
C MET A 214 4.20 28.99 31.06
N GLN A 215 3.75 28.50 32.23
CA GLN A 215 3.80 29.23 33.50
C GLN A 215 5.12 29.04 34.27
N SER A 216 6.05 28.23 33.78
CA SER A 216 7.34 27.98 34.43
C SER A 216 8.39 29.02 34.03
N ASP A 217 9.38 29.22 34.91
CA ASP A 217 10.52 30.12 34.65
C ASP A 217 11.37 29.71 33.42
N ARG A 218 11.20 28.47 32.92
CA ARG A 218 11.94 27.94 31.77
C ARG A 218 11.28 28.24 30.42
N ALA A 219 10.00 28.62 30.41
CA ALA A 219 9.28 28.89 29.17
C ALA A 219 9.92 29.99 28.30
N PRO A 220 10.37 31.14 28.85
CA PRO A 220 10.99 32.19 28.05
C PRO A 220 12.26 31.70 27.33
N GLN A 221 13.09 30.90 28.01
CA GLN A 221 14.32 30.37 27.43
C GLN A 221 14.04 29.36 26.31
N ALA A 222 13.04 28.50 26.49
CA ALA A 222 12.64 27.55 25.44
C ALA A 222 12.02 28.25 24.23
N MET A 223 11.21 29.29 24.45
CA MET A 223 10.67 30.12 23.37
C MET A 223 11.79 30.87 22.63
N ALA A 224 12.78 31.40 23.35
CA ALA A 224 13.94 32.03 22.74
C ALA A 224 14.75 31.05 21.86
N ALA A 225 15.01 29.84 22.36
CA ALA A 225 15.70 28.80 21.58
C ALA A 225 14.89 28.37 20.34
N MET A 226 13.56 28.29 20.46
CA MET A 226 12.67 27.97 19.33
C MET A 226 12.66 29.10 18.29
N MET A 227 12.63 30.37 18.71
CA MET A 227 12.72 31.52 17.81
C MET A 227 14.07 31.60 17.11
N GLU A 228 15.17 31.27 17.81
CA GLU A 228 16.51 31.22 17.23
C GLU A 228 16.64 30.10 16.19
N MET A 229 16.10 28.92 16.49
CA MET A 229 16.03 27.81 15.55
C MET A 229 15.18 28.16 14.31
N ALA A 230 14.03 28.81 14.50
CA ALA A 230 13.23 29.31 13.38
C ALA A 230 14.05 30.31 12.54
N ARG A 231 14.73 31.27 13.18
CA ARG A 231 15.60 32.22 12.49
C ARG A 231 16.70 31.53 11.67
N GLN A 232 17.33 30.48 12.20
CA GLN A 232 18.34 29.70 11.48
C GLN A 232 17.74 29.01 10.24
N MET A 233 16.54 28.42 10.37
CA MET A 233 15.88 27.71 9.27
C MET A 233 15.34 28.63 8.17
N GLY A 234 14.94 29.85 8.53
CA GLY A 234 14.47 30.87 7.60
C GLY A 234 15.56 31.80 7.10
N ASN A 235 16.85 31.44 7.27
CA ASN A 235 18.00 32.23 6.80
C ASN A 235 17.96 33.69 7.30
N GLY A 236 17.59 33.89 8.57
CA GLY A 236 17.42 35.21 9.19
C GLY A 236 15.97 35.69 9.30
N ASP A 237 15.04 35.11 8.53
CA ASP A 237 13.59 35.39 8.62
C ASP A 237 12.91 34.39 9.57
N VAL A 238 12.40 34.89 10.70
CA VAL A 238 11.76 34.07 11.72
C VAL A 238 10.44 33.48 11.21
N MET A 239 9.65 34.22 10.43
CA MET A 239 8.34 33.78 9.95
C MET A 239 8.48 32.66 8.92
N LEU A 240 9.43 32.81 7.98
CA LEU A 240 9.75 31.75 7.01
C LEU A 240 10.26 30.48 7.71
N GLY A 241 11.09 30.66 8.74
CA GLY A 241 11.57 29.58 9.58
C GLY A 241 10.47 28.83 10.31
N MET A 242 9.49 29.56 10.86
CA MET A 242 8.32 28.98 11.53
C MET A 242 7.44 28.18 10.56
N VAL A 243 7.19 28.68 9.35
CA VAL A 243 6.42 27.95 8.31
C VAL A 243 7.10 26.62 7.99
N ARG A 244 8.41 26.63 7.75
CA ARG A 244 9.19 25.43 7.44
C ARG A 244 9.21 24.42 8.59
N MET A 245 9.26 24.92 9.82
CA MET A 245 9.17 24.10 11.02
C MET A 245 7.77 23.46 11.16
N MET A 246 6.70 24.19 10.86
CA MET A 246 5.33 23.65 10.83
C MET A 246 5.14 22.61 9.73
N GLU A 247 5.74 22.79 8.56
CA GLU A 247 5.73 21.79 7.47
C GLU A 247 6.42 20.48 7.90
N MET A 248 7.57 20.58 8.57
CA MET A 248 8.27 19.41 9.11
C MET A 248 7.48 18.71 10.22
N MET A 249 6.84 19.46 11.12
CA MET A 249 6.02 18.88 12.19
C MET A 249 4.68 18.32 11.68
N GLY A 250 4.08 18.93 10.67
CA GLY A 250 2.87 18.44 9.99
C GLY A 250 3.11 17.07 9.34
N GLY A 251 4.30 16.85 8.77
CA GLY A 251 4.72 15.53 8.29
C GLY A 251 4.90 14.48 9.40
N MET A 252 5.34 14.89 10.59
CA MET A 252 5.47 14.00 11.75
C MET A 252 4.13 13.63 12.40
N GLY A 253 3.13 14.51 12.38
CA GLY A 253 1.77 14.20 12.84
C GLY A 253 1.13 13.06 12.04
N GLN A 254 1.46 12.95 10.76
CA GLN A 254 1.07 11.82 9.91
C GLN A 254 1.85 10.54 10.22
N MET A 255 3.10 10.63 10.66
CA MET A 255 3.90 9.47 11.07
C MET A 255 3.53 8.93 12.46
N MET A 256 3.13 9.78 13.41
CA MET A 256 2.74 9.34 14.76
C MET A 256 1.30 8.82 14.85
N GLY A 257 0.46 9.10 13.85
CA GLY A 257 -0.89 8.54 13.72
C GLY A 257 -0.94 7.07 13.31
N GLN A 258 0.20 6.46 12.96
CA GLN A 258 0.31 5.06 12.52
C GLN A 258 0.82 4.09 13.61
N GLY A 259 0.81 4.52 14.87
CA GLY A 259 1.32 3.73 16.01
C GLY A 259 0.28 3.13 16.95
N ARG A 260 -0.99 2.95 16.52
CA ARG A 260 -1.97 2.09 17.21
C ARG A 260 -3.01 1.54 16.24
N GLN A 261 -2.77 0.33 15.78
CA GLN A 261 -3.67 -0.81 15.92
C GLN A 261 -2.91 -2.09 15.57
#